data_AF-A0A662SBT4-F1
#
_entry.id   AF-A0A662SBT4-F1
#
_cell.length_a   1.000
_cell.length_b   1.000
_cell.length_c   1.000
_cell.angle_alpha   90.00
_cell.angle_beta   90.00
_cell.angle_gamma   90.00
#
_symmetry.space_group_name_H-M   'P 1'
#
loop_
_entity.id
_entity.type
_entity.pdbx_description
1 polymer ?
#
loop_
_entity_poly.entity_id
_entity_poly.type
_entity_poly.pdbx_seq_one_letter_code
_entity_poly.pdbx_strand_id
1 'polypeptide(L)'
;MLNVYNVLINRFGNELKILMEVPLDEISSVVGDSIANSILLIREGKVEIEPGYDGVYGKPVFFGEAKTDKKRVDGLEGYLR
;
A
#
# COMPACT_ATOMS: atom_id res chain seq x y z
N MET A 1 15.83 15.95 -5.02
CA MET A 1 14.92 15.00 -5.70
C MET A 1 13.55 15.18 -5.07
N LEU A 2 12.53 15.59 -5.83
CA LEU A 2 11.17 15.75 -5.29
C LEU A 2 10.56 14.37 -5.06
N ASN A 3 10.20 14.07 -3.81
CA ASN A 3 9.47 12.86 -3.43
C ASN A 3 8.09 12.86 -4.11
N VAL A 4 7.63 11.70 -4.60
CA VAL A 4 6.29 11.47 -5.19
C VAL A 4 5.19 12.11 -4.34
N TYR A 5 5.28 11.97 -3.02
CA TYR A 5 4.35 12.60 -2.08
C TYR A 5 4.25 14.13 -2.30
N ASN A 6 5.39 14.83 -2.33
CA ASN A 6 5.42 16.28 -2.51
C ASN A 6 4.88 16.69 -3.89
N VAL A 7 5.12 15.88 -4.92
CA VAL A 7 4.58 16.14 -6.27
C VAL A 7 3.05 16.13 -6.25
N LEU A 8 2.45 15.11 -5.61
CA LEU A 8 1.00 14.99 -5.52
C LEU A 8 0.39 16.10 -4.64
N ILE A 9 0.99 16.40 -3.48
CA ILE A 9 0.53 17.47 -2.59
C ILE A 9 0.57 18.83 -3.31
N ASN A 10 1.68 19.17 -3.97
CA ASN A 10 1.80 20.44 -4.67
C ASN A 10 0.81 20.56 -5.83
N ARG A 11 0.44 19.44 -6.49
CA ARG A 11 -0.48 19.45 -7.63
C ARG A 11 -1.96 19.45 -7.22
N PHE A 12 -2.32 18.70 -6.18
CA PHE A 12 -3.72 18.44 -5.84
C PHE A 12 -4.17 19.07 -4.51
N GLY A 13 -3.22 19.55 -3.70
CA GLY A 13 -3.44 20.34 -2.49
C GLY A 13 -3.17 19.59 -1.18
N ASN A 14 -3.90 18.51 -0.91
CA ASN A 14 -3.75 17.74 0.33
C ASN A 14 -3.97 16.24 0.14
N GLU A 15 -3.44 15.46 1.07
CA GLU A 15 -3.44 13.99 1.03
C GLU A 15 -4.85 13.39 1.02
N LEU A 16 -5.73 13.83 1.91
CA LEU A 16 -7.06 13.24 2.03
C LEU A 16 -7.86 13.41 0.72
N LYS A 17 -7.78 14.59 0.10
CA LYS A 17 -8.36 14.84 -1.22
C LYS A 17 -7.78 13.92 -2.28
N ILE A 18 -6.46 13.73 -2.30
CA ILE A 18 -5.78 12.82 -3.25
C ILE A 18 -6.25 11.38 -3.05
N LEU A 19 -6.41 10.93 -1.80
CA LEU A 19 -6.79 9.55 -1.50
C LEU A 19 -8.29 9.28 -1.69
N MET A 20 -9.15 10.30 -1.62
CA MET A 20 -10.62 10.11 -1.62
C MET A 20 -11.32 10.62 -2.87
N GLU A 21 -10.86 11.75 -3.45
CA GLU A 21 -11.67 12.51 -4.42
C GLU A 21 -11.01 12.66 -5.79
N VAL A 22 -9.68 12.85 -5.86
CA VAL A 22 -9.01 13.15 -7.13
C VAL A 22 -9.23 12.00 -8.13
N PRO A 23 -9.60 12.29 -9.39
CA PRO A 23 -9.75 11.28 -10.43
C PRO A 23 -8.48 10.47 -10.66
N LEU A 24 -8.67 9.20 -10.99
CA LEU A 24 -7.60 8.20 -10.97
C LEU A 24 -6.66 8.33 -12.18
N ASP A 25 -7.21 8.75 -13.32
CA ASP A 25 -6.50 9.16 -14.53
C ASP A 25 -5.65 10.42 -14.31
N GLU A 26 -6.16 11.39 -13.55
CA GLU A 26 -5.39 12.57 -13.14
C GLU A 26 -4.18 12.16 -12.29
N ILE A 27 -4.36 11.28 -11.30
CA ILE A 27 -3.26 10.76 -10.47
C ILE A 27 -2.25 10.00 -11.34
N SER A 28 -2.71 9.09 -12.21
CA SER A 28 -1.84 8.31 -13.10
C SER A 28 -0.99 9.21 -14.00
N SER A 29 -1.55 10.33 -14.51
CA SER A 29 -0.81 11.29 -15.34
C SER A 29 0.41 11.92 -14.64
N VAL A 30 0.47 11.88 -13.31
CA VAL A 30 1.54 12.49 -12.51
C VAL A 30 2.58 11.46 -12.05
N VAL A 31 2.11 10.29 -11.60
CA VAL A 31 2.94 9.31 -10.88
C VAL A 31 2.92 7.91 -11.49
N GLY A 32 2.21 7.73 -12.59
CA GLY A 32 2.06 6.47 -13.30
C GLY A 32 1.00 5.54 -12.69
N ASP A 33 0.69 4.48 -13.44
CA ASP A 33 -0.41 3.56 -13.13
C ASP A 33 -0.20 2.76 -11.85
N SER A 34 1.05 2.47 -11.47
CA SER A 34 1.34 1.63 -10.30
C SER A 34 0.76 2.23 -9.01
N ILE A 35 0.99 3.52 -8.77
CA ILE A 35 0.48 4.20 -7.57
C ILE A 35 -1.02 4.47 -7.70
N ALA A 36 -1.47 4.90 -8.88
CA ALA A 36 -2.87 5.17 -9.13
C ALA A 36 -3.74 3.93 -8.89
N ASN A 37 -3.32 2.77 -9.40
CA ASN A 37 -4.03 1.50 -9.21
C ASN A 37 -4.05 1.07 -7.73
N SER A 38 -2.95 1.27 -6.98
CA SER A 38 -2.94 0.99 -5.54
C SER A 38 -3.96 1.84 -4.78
N ILE A 39 -4.09 3.14 -5.12
CA ILE A 39 -5.11 4.02 -4.53
C ILE A 39 -6.51 3.54 -4.90
N LEU A 40 -6.74 3.14 -6.16
CA LEU A 40 -8.03 2.60 -6.61
C LEU A 40 -8.44 1.36 -5.82
N LEU A 41 -7.54 0.39 -5.65
CA LEU A 41 -7.81 -0.83 -4.90
C LEU A 41 -8.23 -0.54 -3.45
N ILE A 42 -7.61 0.46 -2.82
CA ILE A 42 -8.01 0.90 -1.49
C ILE A 42 -9.39 1.55 -1.51
N ARG A 43 -9.65 2.50 -2.44
CA ARG A 43 -10.96 3.17 -2.56
C ARG A 43 -12.12 2.20 -2.78
N GLU A 44 -11.87 1.15 -3.55
CA GLU A 44 -12.86 0.13 -3.86
C GLU A 44 -12.97 -0.98 -2.80
N GLY A 45 -12.09 -0.97 -1.78
CA GLY A 45 -12.03 -2.05 -0.78
C GLY A 45 -11.62 -3.40 -1.37
N LYS A 46 -10.92 -3.42 -2.51
CA LYS A 46 -10.49 -4.62 -3.24
C LYS A 46 -9.04 -5.01 -2.97
N VAL A 47 -8.32 -4.26 -2.13
CA VAL A 47 -6.95 -4.60 -1.73
C VAL A 47 -6.95 -5.90 -0.92
N GLU A 48 -6.10 -6.87 -1.31
CA GLU A 48 -5.87 -8.07 -0.50
C GLU A 48 -5.07 -7.66 0.74
N ILE A 49 -5.44 -8.19 1.91
CA ILE A 49 -4.77 -7.89 3.18
C ILE A 49 -4.27 -9.20 3.78
N GLU A 50 -2.96 -9.30 3.97
CA GLU A 50 -2.36 -10.31 4.83
C GLU A 50 -2.70 -9.98 6.29
N PRO A 51 -3.37 -10.86 7.03
CA PRO A 51 -3.77 -10.59 8.40
C PRO A 51 -2.55 -10.48 9.33
N GLY A 52 -2.65 -9.57 10.29
CA GLY A 52 -1.71 -9.47 11.41
C GLY A 52 -1.97 -10.51 12.50
N TYR A 53 -1.06 -10.63 13.46
CA TYR A 53 -1.18 -11.53 14.62
C TYR A 53 -0.31 -11.03 15.78
N ASP A 54 -0.67 -11.34 17.03
CA ASP A 54 0.12 -11.13 18.26
C ASP A 54 1.00 -9.86 18.31
N GLY A 55 0.40 -8.70 18.01
CA GLY A 55 1.09 -7.40 18.04
C GLY A 55 1.79 -6.98 16.74
N VAL A 56 1.72 -7.82 15.69
CA VAL A 56 2.17 -7.51 14.33
C VAL A 56 1.00 -7.03 13.48
N TYR A 57 1.14 -5.86 12.87
CA TYR A 57 0.14 -5.33 11.94
C TYR A 57 0.03 -6.19 10.67
N GLY A 58 -1.20 -6.29 10.15
CA GLY A 58 -1.45 -6.83 8.81
C GLY A 58 -0.88 -5.91 7.73
N LYS A 59 -0.83 -6.42 6.51
CA LYS A 59 -0.22 -5.71 5.37
C LYS A 59 -1.11 -5.78 4.15
N PRO A 60 -1.37 -4.66 3.46
CA PRO A 60 -1.96 -4.71 2.13
C PRO A 60 -0.96 -5.35 1.16
N VAL A 61 -1.47 -6.11 0.19
CA VAL A 61 -0.69 -6.72 -0.89
C VAL A 61 -0.94 -5.91 -2.16
N PHE A 62 0.12 -5.33 -2.72
CA PHE A 62 0.04 -4.60 -3.99
C PHE A 62 0.70 -5.35 -5.14
N PHE A 63 0.36 -4.97 -6.37
CA PHE A 63 0.91 -5.59 -7.57
C PHE A 63 2.45 -5.51 -7.61
N GLY A 64 3.10 -6.66 -7.80
CA GLY A 64 4.57 -6.78 -7.86
C GLY A 64 5.23 -7.15 -6.54
N GLU A 65 4.47 -7.20 -5.43
CA GLU A 65 4.97 -7.78 -4.19
C GLU A 65 4.88 -9.31 -4.25
N ALA A 66 6.01 -9.99 -4.08
CA ALA A 66 6.01 -11.42 -3.90
C ALA A 66 5.27 -11.73 -2.59
N LYS A 67 4.21 -12.55 -2.65
CA LYS A 67 3.56 -13.09 -1.44
C LYS A 67 4.66 -13.73 -0.60
N THR A 68 4.95 -13.16 0.56
CA THR A 68 5.96 -13.76 1.43
C THR A 68 5.34 -14.99 2.06
N ASP A 69 5.62 -16.16 1.50
CA ASP A 69 5.46 -17.43 2.20
C ASP A 69 6.39 -17.44 3.41
N LYS A 70 5.99 -16.74 4.48
CA LYS A 70 6.59 -16.93 5.79
C LYS A 70 6.23 -18.34 6.22
N LYS A 71 7.14 -19.30 5.95
CA LYS A 71 7.12 -20.62 6.57
C LYS A 71 6.78 -20.44 8.05
N ARG A 72 5.70 -21.08 8.49
CA ARG A 72 5.40 -21.25 9.91
C ARG A 72 6.67 -21.81 10.56
N VAL A 73 7.30 -21.03 11.44
CA VAL A 73 8.25 -21.59 12.38
C VAL A 73 7.41 -22.36 13.38
N ASP A 74 7.18 -23.64 13.08
CA ASP A 74 6.56 -24.55 14.04
C ASP A 74 7.52 -24.70 15.22
N GLY A 75 7.11 -24.17 16.37
CA GLY A 75 7.71 -24.49 17.67
C GLY A 75 8.49 -23.36 18.35
N LEU A 76 8.48 -23.42 19.68
CA LEU A 76 9.17 -22.53 20.64
C LEU A 76 10.70 -22.50 20.49
N GLU A 77 11.28 -23.26 19.56
CA GLU A 77 12.73 -23.37 19.37
C GLU A 77 13.37 -22.06 18.89
N GLY A 78 12.61 -21.16 18.27
CA GLY A 78 13.10 -19.84 17.86
C GLY A 78 13.22 -18.81 18.98
N TYR A 79 12.56 -19.01 20.12
CA TYR A 79 12.50 -18.01 21.21
C TYR A 79 13.65 -18.16 22.22
N LEU A 80 14.35 -19.31 22.22
CA LEU A 80 15.40 -19.64 23.17
C LEU A 80 16.83 -19.45 22.61
N ARG A 81 16.99 -18.72 21.51
CA ARG A 81 18.31 -18.37 20.95
C ARG A 81 18.64 -16.90 21.15
#